data_AF-A0A2G4E4J2-F1
#
_entry.id   AF-A0A2G4E4J2-F1
#
_cell.length_a   1.000
_cell.length_b   1.000
_cell.length_c   1.000
_cell.angle_alpha   90.00
_cell.angle_beta   90.00
_cell.angle_gamma   90.00
#
_symmetry.space_group_name_H-M   'P 1'
#
loop_
_entity.id
_entity.type
_entity.pdbx_description
1 polymer ?
#
loop_
_entity_poly.entity_id
_entity_poly.type
_entity_poly.pdbx_seq_one_letter_code
_entity_poly.pdbx_strand_id
1 'polypeptide(L)'
;PAGIHGFHVHENASCDPGMKDGKKVAALAAGGHFDPARTGKHLGPYGEGHLGDLPAVYVNADGVANYPVLAPRLKNIADIKGHALMIHVGGDNHSDMPMPLGGGGDRMACGVI
;
A
#
# COMPACT_ATOMS: atom_id res chain seq x y z
N PRO A 1 -5.31 10.12 9.99
CA PRO A 1 -5.50 10.11 11.46
C PRO A 1 -4.14 9.91 12.12
N ALA A 2 -3.97 10.25 13.39
CA ALA A 2 -2.76 9.87 14.11
C ALA A 2 -2.71 8.33 14.24
N GLY A 3 -1.53 7.74 14.08
CA GLY A 3 -1.33 6.29 14.15
C GLY A 3 -0.52 5.71 12.99
N ILE A 4 -0.53 4.38 12.90
CA ILE A 4 0.14 3.61 11.84
C ILE A 4 -0.86 3.36 10.72
N HIS A 5 -0.44 3.61 9.49
CA HIS A 5 -1.22 3.38 8.28
C HIS A 5 -0.45 2.51 7.29
N GLY A 6 -1.14 1.52 6.70
CA GLY A 6 -0.57 0.68 5.65
C GLY A 6 -0.14 1.53 4.45
N PHE A 7 1.00 1.21 3.87
CA PHE A 7 1.62 1.99 2.80
C PHE A 7 2.21 1.08 1.74
N HIS A 8 1.71 1.19 0.51
CA HIS A 8 2.04 0.23 -0.54
C HIS A 8 2.17 0.90 -1.90
N VAL A 9 2.97 0.28 -2.78
CA VAL A 9 2.89 0.49 -4.23
C VAL A 9 1.80 -0.43 -4.78
N HIS A 10 0.86 0.13 -5.54
CA HIS A 10 -0.22 -0.56 -6.23
C HIS A 10 0.06 -0.67 -7.73
N GLU A 11 -0.45 -1.74 -8.35
CA GLU A 11 -0.03 -2.19 -9.70
C GLU A 11 -0.34 -1.21 -10.86
N ASN A 12 -1.38 -0.38 -10.76
CA ASN A 12 -1.80 0.52 -11.84
C ASN A 12 -1.55 1.99 -11.49
N ALA A 13 -1.15 2.79 -12.49
CA ALA A 13 -1.10 4.25 -12.44
C ALA A 13 -2.50 4.91 -12.50
N SER A 14 -3.37 4.59 -11.54
CA SER A 14 -4.65 5.29 -11.37
C SER A 14 -5.08 5.34 -9.92
N CYS A 15 -5.64 6.48 -9.51
CA CYS A 15 -6.27 6.67 -8.20
C CYS A 15 -7.79 6.79 -8.33
N ASP A 16 -8.35 6.44 -9.48
CA ASP A 16 -9.78 6.58 -9.72
C ASP A 16 -10.57 5.58 -8.86
N PRO A 17 -11.75 5.99 -8.38
CA PRO A 17 -12.66 5.06 -7.73
C PRO A 17 -13.17 4.03 -8.73
N GLY A 18 -13.66 2.90 -8.22
CA GLY A 18 -14.32 1.88 -9.03
C GLY A 18 -15.47 1.22 -8.27
N MET A 19 -16.17 0.30 -8.94
CA MET A 19 -17.26 -0.47 -8.32
C MET A 19 -16.78 -1.88 -7.99
N LYS A 20 -16.98 -2.31 -6.74
CA LYS A 20 -16.75 -3.69 -6.28
C LYS A 20 -17.96 -4.14 -5.48
N ASP A 21 -18.54 -5.27 -5.84
CA ASP A 21 -19.73 -5.85 -5.18
C ASP A 21 -20.88 -4.85 -5.04
N GLY A 22 -21.10 -4.04 -6.09
CA GLY A 22 -22.15 -3.01 -6.14
C GLY A 22 -21.87 -1.75 -5.32
N LYS A 23 -20.69 -1.65 -4.67
CA LYS A 23 -20.28 -0.48 -3.87
C LYS A 23 -19.15 0.28 -4.54
N LYS A 24 -19.19 1.61 -4.44
CA LYS A 24 -18.09 2.47 -4.88
C LYS A 24 -16.94 2.37 -3.87
N VAL A 25 -15.75 2.01 -4.36
CA VAL A 25 -14.53 1.88 -3.55
C VAL A 25 -13.53 2.93 -4.02
N ALA A 26 -13.00 3.70 -3.07
CA ALA A 26 -12.00 4.73 -3.33
C ALA A 26 -10.73 4.11 -3.94
N ALA A 27 -10.14 4.80 -4.93
CA ALA A 27 -8.91 4.42 -5.60
C ALA A 27 -8.84 2.97 -6.12
N LEU A 28 -9.97 2.30 -6.36
CA LEU A 28 -10.02 0.88 -6.75
C LEU A 28 -9.22 0.61 -8.04
N ALA A 29 -9.16 1.57 -8.96
CA ALA A 29 -8.47 1.45 -10.24
C ALA A 29 -6.95 1.23 -10.10
N ALA A 30 -6.36 1.58 -8.94
CA ALA A 30 -4.95 1.28 -8.64
C ALA A 30 -4.65 -0.23 -8.65
N GLY A 31 -5.67 -1.09 -8.57
CA GLY A 31 -5.51 -2.54 -8.51
C GLY A 31 -5.07 -3.02 -7.14
N GLY A 32 -4.43 -4.20 -7.08
CA GLY A 32 -3.82 -4.78 -5.89
C GLY A 32 -2.44 -4.21 -5.58
N HIS A 33 -1.74 -4.82 -4.61
CA HIS A 33 -0.35 -4.49 -4.34
C HIS A 33 0.51 -4.90 -5.54
N PHE A 34 1.55 -4.13 -5.84
CA PHE A 34 2.46 -4.43 -6.92
C PHE A 34 3.24 -5.73 -6.65
N ASP A 35 2.94 -6.77 -7.43
CA ASP A 35 3.48 -8.13 -7.24
C ASP A 35 3.95 -8.73 -8.57
N PRO A 36 5.07 -8.23 -9.14
CA PRO A 36 5.57 -8.70 -10.44
C PRO A 36 5.96 -10.18 -10.43
N ALA A 37 6.33 -10.72 -9.26
CA ALA A 37 6.70 -12.12 -9.08
C ALA A 37 5.48 -13.03 -8.83
N ARG A 38 4.26 -12.48 -8.77
CA ARG A 38 3.01 -13.22 -8.52
C ARG A 38 3.09 -14.12 -7.28
N THR A 39 3.69 -13.59 -6.22
CA THR A 39 3.84 -14.26 -4.92
C THR A 39 2.49 -14.53 -4.26
N GLY A 40 1.51 -13.64 -4.45
CA GLY A 40 0.18 -13.73 -3.85
C GLY A 40 0.20 -13.71 -2.31
N LYS A 41 1.22 -13.11 -1.70
CA LYS A 41 1.43 -13.06 -0.25
C LYS A 41 1.83 -11.67 0.19
N HIS A 42 1.21 -11.17 1.24
CA HIS A 42 1.61 -9.93 1.89
C HIS A 42 2.56 -10.25 3.07
N LEU A 43 3.84 -9.89 2.91
CA LEU A 43 4.93 -10.23 3.84
C LEU A 43 5.80 -9.03 4.23
N GLY A 44 5.34 -7.82 3.90
CA GLY A 44 6.01 -6.58 4.27
C GLY A 44 7.30 -6.30 3.50
N PRO A 45 7.98 -5.19 3.84
CA PRO A 45 9.13 -4.65 3.10
C PRO A 45 10.40 -5.50 3.18
N TYR A 46 10.45 -6.45 4.11
CA TYR A 46 11.62 -7.28 4.40
C TYR A 46 11.39 -8.78 4.10
N GLY A 47 10.15 -9.17 3.77
CA GLY A 47 9.80 -10.54 3.40
C GLY A 47 9.80 -10.77 1.88
N GLU A 48 9.56 -12.01 1.47
CA GLU A 48 9.48 -12.41 0.05
C GLU A 48 8.01 -12.50 -0.43
N GLY A 49 7.27 -11.40 -0.24
CA GLY A 49 5.88 -11.24 -0.71
C GLY A 49 5.79 -10.26 -1.88
N HIS A 50 4.68 -9.53 -1.97
CA HIS A 50 4.51 -8.46 -2.94
C HIS A 50 5.71 -7.49 -2.91
N LEU A 51 6.19 -7.05 -4.07
CA LEU A 51 7.31 -6.12 -4.15
C LEU A 51 6.91 -4.71 -3.70
N GLY A 52 5.63 -4.37 -3.83
CA GLY A 52 5.04 -3.11 -3.42
C GLY A 52 4.76 -2.97 -1.93
N ASP A 53 5.01 -3.99 -1.11
CA ASP A 53 4.86 -3.86 0.34
C ASP A 53 5.97 -2.95 0.91
N LEU A 54 5.61 -1.77 1.43
CA LEU A 54 6.53 -0.81 2.05
C LEU A 54 6.40 -0.85 3.59
N PRO A 55 7.34 -0.26 4.37
CA PRO A 55 7.07 -0.05 5.78
C PRO A 55 5.88 0.88 5.97
N ALA A 56 5.03 0.57 6.94
CA ALA A 56 3.88 1.39 7.29
C ALA A 56 4.29 2.84 7.65
N VAL A 57 3.44 3.81 7.33
CA VAL A 57 3.70 5.22 7.66
C VAL A 57 3.14 5.55 9.04
N TYR A 58 3.95 6.25 9.84
CA TYR A 58 3.52 6.80 11.11
C TYR A 58 3.08 8.25 10.95
N VAL A 59 1.85 8.53 11.35
CA VAL A 59 1.28 9.87 11.43
C VAL A 59 1.25 10.29 12.90
N ASN A 60 1.89 11.41 13.22
CA ASN A 60 1.95 11.93 14.59
C ASN A 60 0.59 12.51 15.05
N ALA A 61 0.52 12.94 16.32
CA ALA A 61 -0.70 13.51 16.91
C ALA A 61 -1.21 14.77 16.19
N ASP A 62 -0.33 15.51 15.50
CA ASP A 62 -0.67 16.70 14.73
C ASP A 62 -1.14 16.38 13.30
N GLY A 63 -1.21 15.09 12.93
CA GLY A 63 -1.62 14.66 11.60
C GLY A 63 -0.49 14.73 10.55
N VAL A 64 0.77 14.79 10.98
CA VAL A 64 1.94 14.90 10.10
C VAL A 64 2.68 13.57 10.01
N ALA A 65 2.98 13.13 8.78
CA ALA A 65 3.86 12.00 8.50
C ALA A 65 5.16 12.51 7.86
N ASN A 66 6.22 12.63 8.66
CA ASN A 66 7.53 13.08 8.21
C ASN A 66 8.67 12.11 8.60
N TYR A 67 8.34 10.95 9.17
CA TYR A 67 9.30 9.91 9.46
C TYR A 67 9.62 9.13 8.16
N PRO A 68 10.90 9.07 7.73
CA PRO A 68 11.26 8.37 6.51
C PRO A 68 11.17 6.85 6.68
N VAL A 69 10.74 6.17 5.62
CA VAL A 69 10.68 4.70 5.54
C VAL A 69 11.69 4.18 4.53
N LEU A 70 12.19 2.96 4.75
CA LEU A 70 13.15 2.30 3.87
C LEU A 70 12.56 0.99 3.34
N ALA A 71 12.41 0.88 2.02
CA ALA A 71 12.00 -0.35 1.35
C ALA A 71 13.23 -0.98 0.65
N PRO A 72 13.97 -1.89 1.31
CA PRO A 72 15.27 -2.33 0.81
C PRO A 72 15.19 -3.22 -0.43
N ARG A 73 14.01 -3.75 -0.77
CA ARG A 73 13.77 -4.59 -1.95
C ARG A 73 13.62 -3.75 -3.24
N LEU A 74 13.20 -2.50 -3.13
CA LEU A 74 13.14 -1.56 -4.24
C LEU A 74 14.51 -0.90 -4.44
N LYS A 75 15.17 -1.20 -5.55
CA LYS A 75 16.53 -0.71 -5.83
C LYS A 75 16.53 0.53 -6.72
N ASN A 76 15.58 0.64 -7.63
CA ASN A 76 15.49 1.76 -8.56
C ASN A 76 14.08 2.34 -8.60
N ILE A 77 13.96 3.67 -8.67
CA ILE A 77 12.67 4.35 -8.90
C ILE A 77 12.02 3.89 -10.21
N ALA A 78 12.82 3.54 -11.22
CA ALA A 78 12.31 3.06 -12.50
C ALA A 78 11.46 1.79 -12.37
N ASP A 79 11.72 0.97 -11.35
CA ASP A 79 11.00 -0.28 -11.09
C ASP A 79 9.55 -0.04 -10.64
N ILE A 80 9.24 1.20 -10.23
CA ILE A 80 7.90 1.58 -9.73
C ILE A 80 7.26 2.76 -10.48
N LYS A 81 7.84 3.20 -11.60
CA LYS A 81 7.20 4.19 -12.47
C LYS A 81 5.96 3.60 -13.14
N GLY A 82 4.89 4.38 -13.25
CA GLY A 82 3.64 3.89 -13.84
C GLY A 82 2.79 3.05 -12.87
N HIS A 83 3.03 3.22 -11.57
CA HIS A 83 2.26 2.62 -10.49
C HIS A 83 1.67 3.72 -9.59
N ALA A 84 1.01 3.34 -8.50
CA ALA A 84 0.47 4.30 -7.54
C ALA A 84 0.95 4.00 -6.12
N LEU A 85 1.23 5.03 -5.34
CA LEU A 85 1.36 4.94 -3.89
C LEU A 85 -0.02 4.98 -3.24
N MET A 86 -0.24 4.15 -2.24
CA MET A 86 -1.49 4.04 -1.49
C MET A 86 -1.22 4.14 0.01
N ILE A 87 -2.01 4.98 0.70
CA ILE A 87 -2.10 5.00 2.16
C ILE A 87 -3.46 4.46 2.57
N HIS A 88 -3.47 3.50 3.49
CA HIS A 88 -4.68 2.83 3.97
C HIS A 88 -5.24 3.46 5.24
N VAL A 89 -6.52 3.19 5.54
CA VAL A 89 -7.19 3.62 6.77
C VAL A 89 -6.64 2.87 7.99
N GLY A 90 -6.48 1.55 7.88
CA GLY A 90 -5.87 0.70 8.89
C GLY A 90 -4.35 0.71 8.83
N GLY A 91 -3.74 0.05 9.81
CA GLY A 91 -2.29 -0.19 9.87
C GLY A 91 -1.84 -1.30 8.92
N ASP A 92 -0.68 -1.86 9.21
CA ASP A 92 -0.12 -2.98 8.46
C ASP A 92 0.72 -3.85 9.43
N ASN A 93 0.33 -5.11 9.58
CA ASN A 93 1.04 -6.10 10.40
C ASN A 93 2.00 -7.02 9.59
N HIS A 94 2.14 -6.76 8.29
CA HIS A 94 2.99 -7.47 7.35
C HIS A 94 2.64 -8.96 7.17
N SER A 95 1.36 -9.29 7.36
CA SER A 95 0.83 -10.65 7.25
C SER A 95 -0.59 -10.64 6.69
N ASP A 96 -0.99 -11.74 6.06
CA ASP A 96 -2.39 -11.97 5.67
C ASP A 96 -3.26 -12.51 6.82
N MET A 97 -2.68 -12.69 8.01
CA MET A 97 -3.37 -13.13 9.22
C MET A 97 -3.20 -12.10 10.36
N PRO A 98 -4.28 -11.78 11.10
CA PRO A 98 -5.63 -12.34 11.02
C PRO A 98 -6.50 -11.72 9.92
N MET A 99 -6.04 -10.66 9.27
CA MET A 99 -6.75 -9.94 8.21
C MET A 99 -5.87 -9.91 6.95
N PRO A 100 -6.46 -9.99 5.75
CA PRO A 100 -5.70 -9.94 4.51
C PRO A 100 -4.97 -8.61 4.36
N LEU A 101 -3.84 -8.62 3.64
CA LEU A 101 -3.09 -7.42 3.27
C LEU A 101 -2.75 -6.52 4.47
N GLY A 102 -2.29 -7.13 5.57
CA GLY A 102 -1.80 -6.40 6.72
C GLY A 102 -2.89 -5.82 7.62
N GLY A 103 -4.17 -5.97 7.23
CA GLY A 103 -5.28 -5.30 7.90
C GLY A 103 -5.45 -3.82 7.52
N GLY A 104 -4.87 -3.37 6.40
CA GLY A 104 -4.98 -1.97 5.95
C GLY A 104 -6.41 -1.54 5.61
N GLY A 105 -7.22 -2.45 5.06
CA GLY A 105 -8.62 -2.15 4.74
C GLY A 105 -8.76 -1.04 3.69
N ASP A 106 -9.67 -0.09 3.95
CA ASP A 106 -10.03 0.98 3.02
C ASP A 106 -8.84 1.86 2.61
N ARG A 107 -8.94 2.49 1.43
CA ARG A 107 -7.90 3.36 0.85
C ARG A 107 -8.18 4.82 1.24
N MET A 108 -7.23 5.48 1.88
CA MET A 108 -7.36 6.85 2.40
C MET A 108 -6.80 7.90 1.44
N ALA A 109 -5.60 7.66 0.90
CA ALA A 109 -4.94 8.57 -0.03
C ALA A 109 -4.20 7.78 -1.10
N CYS A 110 -4.09 8.35 -2.29
CA CYS A 110 -3.44 7.74 -3.44
C CYS A 110 -2.71 8.79 -4.28
N GLY A 111 -1.56 8.43 -4.85
CA GLY A 111 -0.82 9.25 -5.81
C GLY A 111 -0.10 8.42 -6.85
N VAL A 112 -0.24 8.76 -8.13
CA VAL A 112 0.47 8.10 -9.24
C VAL A 112 1.95 8.51 -9.24
N ILE A 113 2.84 7.55 -9.52
CA ILE A 113 4.30 7.71 -9.63
C ILE A 113 4.71 7.93 -11.10
#